data_AF-A3UJR7-F1
#
_entry.id   AF-A3UJR7-F1
#
_cell.length_a   1.000
_cell.length_b   1.000
_cell.length_c   1.000
_cell.angle_alpha   90.00
_cell.angle_beta   90.00
_cell.angle_gamma   90.00
#
_symmetry.space_group_name_H-M   'P 1'
#
loop_
_entity.id
_entity.type
_entity.pdbx_description
1 polymer ?
#
loop_
_entity_poly.entity_id
_entity_poly.type
_entity_poly.pdbx_seq_one_letter_code
_entity_poly.pdbx_strand_id
1 'polypeptide(L)'
;MTQPSIDLKTAFMPVYRSTEDEFWIGLGVIAALDALRISFSPAAGLLSWLLIAFFVSTVFINRYRALGKPSILSLGVLGGATLVKIITGLFAMAVRAYPQFVTFLESQGVNMNDPAAVQAAASDPVIQQAYQTRLSSDPEFAMAILHAGAWPSVWGFWLVLAAVGYWTARR
;
A
#
# COMPACT_ATOMS: atom_id res chain seq x y z
N MET A 1 4.42 25.56 -34.30
CA MET A 1 4.71 24.59 -33.22
C MET A 1 3.93 25.05 -32.00
N THR A 2 2.75 24.49 -31.74
CA THR A 2 1.98 24.77 -30.53
C THR A 2 2.69 24.13 -29.35
N GLN A 3 2.99 24.90 -28.31
CA GLN A 3 3.50 24.33 -27.06
C GLN A 3 2.52 23.25 -26.56
N PRO A 4 2.99 22.06 -26.16
CA PRO A 4 2.13 21.11 -25.47
C PRO A 4 1.71 21.74 -24.15
N SER A 5 0.49 22.26 -24.07
CA SER A 5 -0.09 22.72 -22.81
C SER A 5 -0.46 21.50 -21.99
N ILE A 6 0.26 21.26 -20.90
CA ILE A 6 -0.07 20.20 -19.94
C ILE A 6 -1.43 20.53 -19.32
N ASP A 7 -2.47 19.75 -19.61
CA ASP A 7 -3.79 19.92 -18.99
C ASP A 7 -3.96 18.97 -17.81
N LEU A 8 -3.74 19.49 -16.61
CA LEU A 8 -3.96 18.74 -15.37
C LEU A 8 -5.42 18.36 -15.16
N LYS A 9 -6.39 19.01 -15.83
CA LYS A 9 -7.82 18.62 -15.73
C LYS A 9 -8.04 17.20 -16.19
N THR A 10 -7.25 16.75 -17.17
CA THR A 10 -7.23 15.37 -17.66
C THR A 10 -6.83 14.37 -16.58
N ALA A 11 -6.09 14.76 -15.55
CA ALA A 11 -5.76 13.87 -14.42
C ALA A 11 -6.88 13.80 -13.37
N PHE A 12 -7.77 14.81 -13.32
CA PHE A 12 -8.73 14.99 -12.22
C PHE A 12 -10.20 14.76 -12.60
N MET A 13 -10.52 14.54 -13.88
CA MET A 13 -11.88 14.21 -14.32
C MET A 13 -11.91 12.99 -15.25
N PRO A 14 -12.72 11.95 -14.98
CA PRO A 14 -12.73 10.71 -15.76
C PRO A 14 -13.63 10.86 -16.99
N VAL A 15 -13.40 11.86 -17.83
CA VAL A 15 -14.16 12.10 -19.08
C VAL A 15 -13.26 12.34 -20.30
N TYR A 16 -11.96 12.52 -20.08
CA TYR A 16 -11.01 12.90 -21.11
C TYR A 16 -10.27 11.71 -21.71
N ARG A 17 -9.50 11.96 -22.77
CA ARG A 17 -8.52 11.04 -23.35
C ARG A 17 -7.14 11.61 -23.08
N SER A 18 -6.31 10.88 -22.35
CA SER A 18 -4.98 11.37 -21.97
C SER A 18 -3.90 10.91 -22.96
N THR A 19 -2.96 11.80 -23.26
CA THR A 19 -1.68 11.46 -23.87
C THR A 19 -0.83 10.61 -22.93
N GLU A 20 0.31 10.12 -23.41
CA GLU A 20 1.27 9.38 -22.59
C GLU A 20 1.90 10.29 -21.52
N ASP A 21 2.30 11.51 -21.89
CA ASP A 21 2.91 12.46 -20.96
C ASP A 21 1.94 12.88 -19.85
N GLU A 22 0.69 13.20 -20.19
CA GLU A 22 -0.34 13.56 -19.21
C GLU A 22 -0.65 12.40 -18.24
N PHE A 23 -0.59 11.15 -18.73
CA PHE A 23 -0.78 9.97 -17.91
C PHE A 23 0.34 9.83 -16.87
N TRP A 24 1.60 9.95 -17.29
CA TRP A 24 2.75 9.85 -16.39
C TRP A 24 2.86 11.02 -15.42
N ILE A 25 2.62 12.24 -15.90
CA ILE A 25 2.57 13.44 -15.05
C ILE A 25 1.46 13.28 -14.01
N GLY A 26 0.27 12.84 -14.42
CA GLY A 26 -0.84 12.56 -13.52
C GLY A 26 -0.48 11.55 -12.43
N LEU A 27 0.09 10.40 -12.82
CA LEU A 27 0.55 9.39 -11.85
C LEU A 27 1.64 9.93 -10.92
N GLY A 28 2.61 10.68 -11.45
CA GLY A 28 3.69 11.26 -10.66
C GLY A 28 3.19 12.26 -9.61
N VAL A 29 2.26 13.14 -9.99
CA VAL A 29 1.62 14.09 -9.06
C VAL A 29 0.86 13.35 -7.96
N ILE A 30 0.08 12.32 -8.32
CA ILE A 30 -0.67 11.54 -7.34
C ILE A 30 0.28 10.76 -6.41
N ALA A 31 1.38 10.22 -6.92
CA ALA A 31 2.40 9.55 -6.12
C ALA A 31 3.07 10.50 -5.12
N ALA A 32 3.39 11.73 -5.54
CA ALA A 32 3.91 12.74 -4.64
C ALA A 32 2.89 13.10 -3.54
N LEU A 33 1.61 13.26 -3.89
CA LEU A 33 0.54 13.51 -2.92
C LEU A 33 0.37 12.35 -1.93
N ASP A 34 0.45 11.10 -2.39
CA ASP A 34 0.38 9.92 -1.52
C ASP A 34 1.60 9.81 -0.58
N ALA A 35 2.80 10.15 -1.08
CA ALA A 35 4.00 10.22 -0.27
C ALA A 35 3.91 11.30 0.83
N LEU A 36 3.40 12.50 0.48
CA LEU A 36 3.15 13.56 1.46
C LEU A 36 2.09 13.13 2.48
N ARG A 37 1.00 12.52 2.02
CA ARG A 37 -0.06 11.97 2.88
C ARG A 37 0.52 11.04 3.95
N ILE A 38 1.36 10.09 3.55
CA ILE A 38 1.98 9.14 4.48
C ILE A 38 3.07 9.78 5.34
N SER A 39 3.77 10.79 4.85
CA SER A 39 4.80 11.50 5.61
C SER A 39 4.21 12.35 6.74
N PHE A 40 3.09 13.03 6.50
CA PHE A 40 2.44 13.90 7.50
C PHE A 40 1.37 13.20 8.32
N SER A 41 0.81 12.11 7.81
CA SER A 41 -0.20 11.34 8.49
C SER A 41 -0.05 9.87 8.09
N PRO A 42 0.88 9.13 8.72
CA PRO A 42 1.07 7.69 8.45
C PRO A 42 -0.19 6.87 8.72
N ALA A 43 -1.02 7.33 9.66
CA ALA A 43 -2.33 6.80 9.99
C ALA A 43 -3.47 7.47 9.19
N ALA A 44 -3.16 8.22 8.12
CA ALA A 44 -4.17 8.88 7.29
C ALA A 44 -5.19 7.84 6.85
N GLY A 45 -6.39 7.97 7.40
CA GLY A 45 -7.41 6.94 7.34
C GLY A 45 -7.89 6.67 5.92
N LEU A 46 -8.75 5.65 5.82
CA LEU A 46 -9.34 5.14 4.59
C LEU A 46 -9.77 6.25 3.60
N LEU A 47 -10.38 7.34 4.09
CA LEU A 47 -10.84 8.46 3.29
C LEU A 47 -9.72 9.10 2.43
N SER A 48 -8.57 9.37 3.04
CA SER A 48 -7.44 9.98 2.34
C SER A 48 -6.88 9.06 1.24
N TRP A 49 -6.90 7.75 1.49
CA TRP A 49 -6.49 6.75 0.51
C TRP A 49 -7.53 6.59 -0.61
N LEU A 50 -8.83 6.67 -0.29
CA LEU A 50 -9.90 6.62 -1.30
C LEU A 50 -9.78 7.77 -2.31
N LEU A 51 -9.33 8.96 -1.87
CA LEU A 51 -9.02 10.06 -2.77
C LEU A 51 -7.88 9.71 -3.74
N ILE A 52 -6.78 9.12 -3.24
CA ILE A 52 -5.68 8.63 -4.09
C ILE A 52 -6.19 7.58 -5.08
N ALA A 53 -6.96 6.60 -4.60
CA ALA A 53 -7.53 5.53 -5.42
C ALA A 53 -8.46 6.07 -6.52
N PHE A 54 -9.26 7.09 -6.22
CA PHE A 54 -10.12 7.78 -7.18
C PHE A 54 -9.30 8.46 -8.29
N PHE A 55 -8.25 9.21 -7.94
CA PHE A 55 -7.44 9.90 -8.94
C PHE A 55 -6.61 8.92 -9.78
N VAL A 56 -6.04 7.87 -9.18
CA VAL A 56 -5.39 6.79 -9.93
C VAL A 56 -6.38 6.18 -10.92
N SER A 57 -7.59 5.84 -10.47
CA SER A 57 -8.63 5.28 -11.35
C SER A 57 -8.95 6.22 -12.51
N THR A 58 -9.06 7.52 -12.23
CA THR A 58 -9.35 8.55 -13.24
C THR A 58 -8.27 8.60 -14.32
N VAL A 59 -7.00 8.62 -13.93
CA VAL A 59 -5.86 8.64 -14.86
C VAL A 59 -5.84 7.39 -15.74
N PHE A 60 -6.06 6.20 -15.16
CA PHE A 60 -6.14 4.95 -15.94
C PHE A 60 -7.38 4.89 -16.84
N ILE A 61 -8.55 5.38 -16.39
CA ILE A 61 -9.77 5.46 -17.21
C ILE A 61 -9.51 6.30 -18.45
N ASN A 62 -8.92 7.49 -18.28
CA ASN A 62 -8.68 8.42 -19.38
C ASN A 62 -7.63 7.88 -20.35
N ARG A 63 -6.60 7.19 -19.86
CA ARG A 63 -5.64 6.49 -20.73
C ARG A 63 -6.32 5.35 -21.50
N TYR A 64 -7.10 4.50 -20.84
CA TYR A 64 -7.80 3.42 -21.53
C TYR A 64 -8.78 3.94 -22.59
N ARG A 65 -9.47 5.05 -22.34
CA ARG A 65 -10.31 5.69 -23.37
C ARG A 65 -9.51 6.19 -24.57
N ALA A 66 -8.33 6.78 -24.34
CA ALA A 66 -7.44 7.18 -25.42
C ALA A 66 -7.03 5.99 -26.30
N LEU A 67 -6.90 4.81 -25.69
CA LEU A 67 -6.55 3.55 -26.36
C LEU A 67 -7.74 2.75 -26.90
N GLY A 68 -8.97 3.26 -26.77
CA GLY A 68 -10.18 2.53 -27.15
C GLY A 68 -10.43 1.25 -26.33
N LYS A 69 -9.83 1.14 -25.14
CA LYS A 69 -10.00 -0.01 -24.25
C LYS A 69 -11.13 0.21 -23.24
N PRO A 70 -11.75 -0.87 -22.72
CA PRO A 70 -12.79 -0.76 -21.69
C PRO A 70 -12.26 -0.06 -20.43
N SER A 71 -12.93 1.01 -20.01
CA SER A 71 -12.56 1.77 -18.80
C SER A 71 -12.61 0.93 -17.52
N ILE A 72 -13.44 -0.12 -17.47
CA ILE A 72 -13.56 -1.03 -16.33
C ILE A 72 -12.24 -1.72 -15.96
N LEU A 73 -11.29 -1.82 -16.91
CA LEU A 73 -9.95 -2.37 -16.66
C LEU A 73 -9.18 -1.57 -15.60
N SER A 74 -9.50 -0.28 -15.40
CA SER A 74 -8.88 0.52 -14.34
C SER A 74 -9.16 -0.03 -12.95
N LEU A 75 -10.33 -0.63 -12.73
CA LEU A 75 -10.68 -1.27 -11.45
C LEU A 75 -9.82 -2.51 -11.21
N GLY A 76 -9.51 -3.28 -12.26
CA GLY A 76 -8.59 -4.42 -12.17
C GLY A 76 -7.18 -3.97 -11.78
N VAL A 77 -6.69 -2.88 -12.38
CA VAL A 77 -5.38 -2.30 -12.04
C VAL A 77 -5.36 -1.81 -10.58
N LEU A 78 -6.38 -1.02 -10.19
CA LEU A 78 -6.47 -0.50 -8.83
C LEU A 78 -6.61 -1.65 -7.81
N GLY A 79 -7.46 -2.64 -8.09
CA GLY A 79 -7.65 -3.81 -7.23
C GLY A 79 -6.37 -4.60 -7.05
N GLY A 80 -5.65 -4.88 -8.14
CA GLY A 80 -4.35 -5.58 -8.09
C GLY A 80 -3.29 -4.80 -7.31
N ALA A 81 -3.14 -3.50 -7.55
CA ALA A 81 -2.22 -2.66 -6.80
C ALA A 81 -2.59 -2.58 -5.31
N THR A 82 -3.88 -2.52 -4.99
CA THR A 82 -4.39 -2.50 -3.61
C THR A 82 -4.11 -3.82 -2.88
N LEU A 83 -4.25 -4.96 -3.57
CA LEU A 83 -3.91 -6.25 -2.99
C LEU A 83 -2.43 -6.32 -2.62
N VAL A 84 -1.54 -5.89 -3.54
CA VAL A 84 -0.09 -5.85 -3.26
C VAL A 84 0.24 -4.85 -2.15
N LYS A 85 -0.45 -3.71 -2.08
CA LYS A 85 -0.36 -2.75 -0.97
C LYS A 85 -0.63 -3.43 0.38
N ILE A 86 -1.73 -4.17 0.47
CA ILE A 86 -2.14 -4.88 1.69
C ILE A 86 -1.08 -5.92 2.07
N ILE A 87 -0.69 -6.79 1.13
CA ILE A 87 0.28 -7.86 1.39
C ILE A 87 1.62 -7.29 1.85
N THR A 88 2.13 -6.27 1.16
CA THR A 88 3.43 -5.66 1.48
C THR A 88 3.39 -4.95 2.83
N GLY A 89 2.29 -4.27 3.15
CA GLY A 89 2.07 -3.65 4.46
C GLY A 89 2.05 -4.68 5.58
N LEU A 90 1.26 -5.75 5.44
CA LEU A 90 1.17 -6.83 6.43
C LEU A 90 2.51 -7.54 6.63
N PHE A 91 3.25 -7.78 5.55
CA PHE A 91 4.58 -8.41 5.65
C PHE A 91 5.55 -7.53 6.42
N ALA A 92 5.60 -6.22 6.16
CA ALA A 92 6.45 -5.30 6.90
C ALA A 92 6.07 -5.18 8.38
N MET A 93 4.77 -5.17 8.68
CA MET A 93 4.26 -5.23 10.06
C MET A 93 4.73 -6.52 10.76
N ALA A 94 4.60 -7.67 10.10
CA ALA A 94 5.04 -8.95 10.64
C ALA A 94 6.56 -8.99 10.90
N VAL A 95 7.37 -8.50 9.95
CA VAL A 95 8.83 -8.38 10.12
C VAL A 95 9.19 -7.48 11.30
N ARG A 96 8.44 -6.39 11.52
CA ARG A 96 8.66 -5.51 12.69
C ARG A 96 8.25 -6.17 14.01
N ALA A 97 7.15 -6.91 14.02
CA ALA A 97 6.61 -7.57 15.21
C ALA A 97 7.46 -8.78 15.64
N TYR A 98 8.10 -9.45 14.68
CA TYR A 98 8.75 -10.74 14.88
C TYR A 98 9.84 -10.75 15.99
N PRO A 99 10.82 -9.81 16.03
CA PRO A 99 11.82 -9.82 17.10
C PRO A 99 11.22 -9.69 18.50
N GLN A 100 10.13 -8.94 18.63
CA GLN A 100 9.45 -8.70 19.89
C GLN A 100 8.61 -9.90 20.32
N PHE A 101 8.03 -10.61 19.36
CA PHE A 101 7.41 -11.90 19.61
C PHE A 101 8.43 -12.92 20.13
N VAL A 102 9.63 -12.97 19.54
CA VAL A 102 10.74 -13.82 20.02
C VAL A 102 11.11 -13.48 21.47
N THR A 103 11.38 -12.21 21.77
CA THR A 103 11.67 -11.77 23.16
C THR A 103 10.52 -12.07 24.12
N PHE A 104 9.27 -11.98 23.65
CA PHE A 104 8.11 -12.35 24.45
C PHE A 104 8.12 -13.86 24.77
N LEU A 105 8.33 -14.73 23.78
CA LEU A 105 8.41 -16.17 24.01
C LEU A 105 9.54 -16.54 24.99
N GLU A 106 10.72 -15.91 24.85
CA GLU A 106 11.82 -16.05 25.81
C GLU A 106 11.39 -15.67 27.23
N SER A 107 10.66 -14.55 27.39
CA SER A 107 10.14 -14.12 28.70
C SER A 107 9.10 -15.05 29.30
N GLN A 108 8.42 -15.85 28.47
CA GLN A 108 7.50 -16.92 28.91
C GLN A 108 8.23 -18.24 29.22
N GLY A 109 9.57 -18.25 29.14
CA GLY A 109 10.38 -19.44 29.40
C GLY A 109 10.44 -20.43 28.24
N VAL A 110 10.04 -20.04 27.03
CA VAL A 110 10.13 -20.89 25.84
C VAL A 110 11.60 -21.01 25.43
N ASN A 111 12.06 -22.24 25.21
CA ASN A 111 13.40 -22.51 24.72
C ASN A 111 13.51 -22.16 23.22
N MET A 112 14.11 -21.03 22.89
CA MET A 112 14.27 -20.57 21.51
C MET A 112 15.25 -21.40 20.67
N ASN A 113 16.06 -22.25 21.31
CA ASN A 113 16.96 -23.18 20.62
C ASN A 113 16.26 -24.48 20.19
N ASP A 114 15.01 -24.69 20.60
CA ASP A 114 14.18 -25.83 20.23
C ASP A 114 13.04 -25.40 19.29
N PRO A 115 13.15 -25.66 17.97
CA PRO A 115 12.12 -25.30 17.01
C PRO A 115 10.74 -25.89 17.33
N ALA A 116 10.67 -27.07 17.95
CA ALA A 116 9.42 -27.70 18.32
C ALA A 116 8.75 -26.96 19.48
N ALA A 117 9.52 -26.51 20.47
CA ALA A 117 9.04 -25.69 21.58
C ALA A 117 8.51 -24.33 21.10
N VAL A 118 9.21 -23.69 20.17
CA VAL A 118 8.77 -22.41 19.57
C VAL A 118 7.46 -22.60 18.80
N GLN A 119 7.34 -23.66 18.00
CA GLN A 119 6.13 -23.91 17.21
C GLN A 119 4.93 -24.28 18.10
N ALA A 120 5.16 -25.07 19.15
CA ALA A 120 4.14 -25.38 20.15
C ALA A 120 3.65 -24.11 20.86
N ALA A 121 4.59 -23.26 21.30
CA ALA A 121 4.27 -22.01 21.97
C ALA A 121 3.54 -21.00 21.06
N ALA A 122 3.90 -20.92 19.78
CA ALA A 122 3.21 -20.05 18.82
C ALA A 122 1.75 -20.46 18.57
N SER A 123 1.43 -21.74 18.78
CA SER A 123 0.08 -22.29 18.58
C SER A 123 -0.71 -22.39 19.89
N ASP A 124 -0.12 -22.07 21.04
CA ASP A 124 -0.74 -22.16 22.35
C ASP A 124 -1.73 -20.98 22.55
N PRO A 125 -3.03 -21.25 22.77
CA PRO A 125 -4.02 -20.20 23.01
C PRO A 125 -3.71 -19.29 24.20
N VAL A 126 -3.07 -19.81 25.26
CA VAL A 126 -2.71 -19.03 26.46
C VAL A 126 -1.62 -18.02 26.13
N ILE A 127 -0.59 -18.46 25.40
CA ILE A 127 0.51 -17.59 24.95
C ILE A 127 0.00 -16.54 23.96
N GLN A 128 -0.89 -16.92 23.04
CA GLN A 128 -1.53 -15.97 22.13
C GLN A 128 -2.34 -14.91 22.87
N GLN A 129 -3.12 -15.29 23.88
CA GLN A 129 -3.91 -14.35 24.68
C GLN A 129 -3.04 -13.43 25.54
N ALA A 130 -1.95 -13.96 26.10
CA ALA A 130 -0.95 -13.16 26.82
C ALA A 130 -0.24 -12.17 25.89
N TYR A 131 0.09 -12.57 24.66
CA TYR A 131 0.66 -11.67 23.65
C TYR A 131 -0.34 -10.58 23.23
N GLN A 132 -1.62 -10.91 23.04
CA GLN A 132 -2.66 -9.92 22.78
C GLN A 132 -2.84 -8.93 23.94
N THR A 133 -2.75 -9.42 25.18
CA THR A 133 -2.79 -8.57 26.37
C THR A 133 -1.60 -7.61 26.38
N ARG A 134 -0.40 -8.11 26.07
CA ARG A 134 0.80 -7.28 25.93
C ARG A 134 0.63 -6.18 24.89
N LEU A 135 0.15 -6.54 23.69
CA LEU A 135 -0.12 -5.58 22.61
C LEU A 135 -1.14 -4.51 23.03
N SER A 136 -2.16 -4.89 23.80
CA SER A 136 -3.18 -3.97 24.30
C SER A 136 -2.65 -3.07 25.43
N SER A 137 -1.71 -3.57 26.23
CA SER A 137 -1.11 -2.83 27.36
C SER A 137 0.03 -1.89 26.96
N ASP A 138 0.56 -2.03 25.74
CA ASP A 138 1.64 -1.19 25.19
C ASP A 138 1.20 -0.57 23.85
N PRO A 139 0.46 0.56 23.90
CA PRO A 139 -0.02 1.26 22.71
C PRO A 139 1.10 1.77 21.81
N GLU A 140 2.25 2.15 22.38
CA GLU A 140 3.38 2.64 21.60
C GLU A 140 3.95 1.52 20.72
N PHE A 141 4.08 0.32 21.28
CA PHE A 141 4.52 -0.84 20.54
C PHE A 141 3.53 -1.23 19.44
N ALA A 142 2.22 -1.26 19.74
CA ALA A 142 1.19 -1.53 18.75
C ALA A 142 1.23 -0.52 17.58
N MET A 143 1.41 0.77 17.89
CA MET A 143 1.55 1.82 16.89
C MET A 143 2.84 1.70 16.08
N ALA A 144 3.96 1.29 16.69
CA ALA A 144 5.21 1.07 15.98
C ALA A 144 5.10 -0.07 14.96
N ILE A 145 4.36 -1.15 15.27
CA ILE A 145 4.06 -2.21 14.31
C ILE A 145 3.20 -1.66 13.17
N LEU A 146 2.09 -0.99 13.50
CA LEU A 146 1.16 -0.44 12.49
C LEU A 146 1.89 0.50 11.51
N HIS A 147 2.74 1.39 12.03
CA HIS A 147 3.50 2.34 11.22
C HIS A 147 4.57 1.68 10.34
N ALA A 148 5.10 0.52 10.73
CA ALA A 148 6.08 -0.20 9.91
C ALA A 148 5.52 -0.64 8.55
N GLY A 149 4.20 -0.84 8.46
CA GLY A 149 3.52 -1.17 7.20
C GLY A 149 3.35 0.01 6.24
N ALA A 150 3.46 1.26 6.71
CA ALA A 150 3.03 2.44 5.95
C ALA A 150 3.82 2.61 4.63
N TRP A 151 5.14 2.83 4.71
CA TRP A 151 5.99 3.03 3.54
C TRP A 151 6.12 1.80 2.63
N PRO A 152 6.34 0.58 3.16
CA PRO A 152 6.38 -0.62 2.31
C PRO A 152 5.08 -0.82 1.52
N SER A 153 3.92 -0.54 2.12
CA SER A 153 2.63 -0.62 1.39
C SER A 153 2.56 0.38 0.23
N VAL A 154 3.07 1.61 0.42
CA VAL A 154 3.11 2.65 -0.62
C VAL A 154 3.97 2.18 -1.78
N TRP A 155 5.17 1.67 -1.49
CA TRP A 155 6.06 1.12 -2.52
C TRP A 155 5.41 -0.03 -3.29
N GLY A 156 4.83 -1.00 -2.59
CA GLY A 156 4.14 -2.13 -3.24
C GLY A 156 3.02 -1.66 -4.19
N PHE A 157 2.21 -0.70 -3.76
CA PHE A 157 1.16 -0.10 -4.58
C PHE A 157 1.72 0.56 -5.85
N TRP A 158 2.68 1.48 -5.69
CA TRP A 158 3.19 2.29 -6.79
C TRP A 158 4.06 1.50 -7.76
N LEU A 159 4.79 0.48 -7.31
CA LEU A 159 5.55 -0.40 -8.20
C LEU A 159 4.63 -1.18 -9.15
N VAL A 160 3.47 -1.66 -8.66
CA VAL A 160 2.47 -2.30 -9.52
C VAL A 160 1.89 -1.30 -10.52
N LEU A 161 1.51 -0.11 -10.06
CA LEU A 161 0.98 0.93 -10.97
C LEU A 161 2.00 1.38 -12.00
N ALA A 162 3.28 1.48 -11.64
CA ALA A 162 4.35 1.80 -12.57
C ALA A 162 4.55 0.69 -13.62
N ALA A 163 4.55 -0.58 -13.20
CA ALA A 163 4.67 -1.72 -14.11
C ALA A 163 3.49 -1.80 -15.11
N VAL A 164 2.26 -1.67 -14.61
CA VAL A 164 1.06 -1.67 -15.45
C VAL A 164 0.98 -0.40 -16.31
N GLY A 165 1.33 0.75 -15.73
CA GLY A 165 1.39 2.04 -16.40
C GLY A 165 2.36 2.03 -17.57
N TYR A 166 3.54 1.44 -17.41
CA TYR A 166 4.51 1.24 -18.48
C TYR A 166 3.97 0.43 -19.65
N TRP A 167 3.27 -0.67 -19.36
CA TRP A 167 2.63 -1.44 -20.42
C TRP A 167 1.48 -0.69 -21.11
N THR A 168 0.77 0.15 -20.37
CA THR A 168 -0.38 0.92 -20.85
C THR A 168 0.02 2.21 -21.58
N ALA A 169 1.20 2.76 -21.29
CA ALA A 169 1.75 3.95 -21.92
C ALA A 169 2.32 3.65 -23.31
N ARG A 170 2.93 2.47 -23.49
CA ARG A 170 3.59 2.05 -24.75
C ARG A 170 2.66 1.52 -25.83
N ARG A 171 1.41 1.23 -25.48
CA ARG A 171 0.36 0.76 -26.40
C ARG A 171 -0.63 1.89 -26.61
#